data_AF-A0AAP6ZKP6-F1
#
_entry.id   AF-A0AAP6ZKP6-F1
#
_cell.length_a   1.000
_cell.length_b   1.000
_cell.length_c   1.000
_cell.angle_alpha   90.00
_cell.angle_beta   90.00
_cell.angle_gamma   90.00
#
_symmetry.space_group_name_H-M   'P 1'
#
loop_
_entity.id
_entity.type
_entity.pdbx_description
1 polymer ?
#
loop_
_entity_poly.entity_id
_entity_poly.type
_entity_poly.pdbx_seq_one_letter_code
_entity_poly.pdbx_strand_id
1 'polypeptide(L)'
;MVSPANTKNHENYNPLFEKLVIATPQNSKERLIGMLAYSDYKEEKYQWKEQYRKANSVDMVPSEAVQAFLLAYHDGKLDKLRNDAEEMLYVFAEHYAEGVSKEASRLALNDALLKEIRTHNNRNYAGIKKRNASVVMQLEKSYDGWWKAGFKGALGSSIFAFGALVASILFSIANPDTNYGRLVKFVIGQQEFLILHKNDCKLKSADEECIE
;
A
#
# COMPACT_ATOMS: atom_id res chain seq x y z
N MET A 1 18.86 -8.65 16.57
CA MET A 1 18.52 -10.03 16.13
C MET A 1 17.20 -10.39 16.81
N VAL A 2 16.07 -10.30 16.09
CA VAL A 2 14.77 -10.69 16.64
C VAL A 2 14.66 -12.21 16.48
N SER A 3 14.60 -12.93 17.60
CA SER A 3 14.42 -14.38 17.61
C SER A 3 13.10 -14.72 16.89
N PRO A 4 13.08 -15.69 15.95
CA PRO A 4 11.83 -16.07 15.30
C PRO A 4 10.89 -16.61 16.37
N ALA A 5 9.76 -15.93 16.56
CA ALA A 5 8.71 -16.39 17.46
C ALA A 5 8.36 -17.85 17.11
N ASN A 6 8.49 -18.75 18.08
CA ASN A 6 8.23 -20.17 17.92
C ASN A 6 6.72 -20.39 17.72
N THR A 7 6.28 -20.22 16.47
CA THR A 7 4.87 -20.27 16.03
C THR A 7 4.39 -21.69 15.77
N LYS A 8 5.27 -22.70 15.92
CA LYS A 8 4.99 -24.13 15.73
C LYS A 8 3.82 -24.66 16.57
N ASN A 9 3.56 -24.05 17.72
CA ASN A 9 2.51 -24.47 18.65
C ASN A 9 1.16 -23.75 18.43
N HIS A 10 1.03 -22.91 17.41
CA HIS A 10 -0.24 -22.24 17.13
C HIS A 10 -1.19 -23.19 16.37
N GLU A 11 -2.44 -23.29 16.80
CA GLU A 11 -3.47 -24.15 16.16
C GLU A 11 -3.71 -23.86 14.67
N ASN A 12 -3.27 -22.68 14.18
CA ASN A 12 -3.41 -22.24 12.79
C ASN A 12 -2.07 -22.26 12.04
N TYR A 13 -1.05 -22.92 12.61
CA TYR A 13 0.27 -22.96 12.02
C TYR A 13 0.26 -23.73 10.71
N ASN A 14 0.73 -23.09 9.64
CA ASN A 14 0.78 -23.71 8.33
C ASN A 14 2.18 -24.26 8.06
N PRO A 15 2.38 -25.59 8.00
CA PRO A 15 3.69 -26.20 7.77
C PRO A 15 4.31 -25.80 6.43
N LEU A 16 3.50 -25.34 5.47
CA LEU A 16 3.99 -24.87 4.18
C LEU A 16 4.81 -23.58 4.28
N PHE A 17 4.53 -22.74 5.28
CA PHE A 17 5.33 -21.53 5.51
C PHE A 17 6.75 -21.86 5.94
N GLU A 18 6.93 -22.91 6.75
CA GLU A 18 8.27 -23.36 7.12
C GLU A 18 9.04 -23.84 5.92
N LYS A 19 8.42 -24.75 5.16
CA LYS A 19 9.02 -25.39 4.00
C LYS A 19 9.41 -24.37 2.94
N LEU A 20 8.54 -23.40 2.66
CA LEU A 20 8.77 -22.40 1.61
C LEU A 20 9.70 -21.27 2.06
N VAL A 21 9.54 -20.75 3.28
CA VAL A 21 10.17 -19.49 3.72
C VAL A 21 11.19 -19.67 4.84
N ILE A 22 10.83 -20.32 5.95
CA ILE A 22 11.70 -20.36 7.15
C ILE A 22 12.94 -21.23 6.93
N ALA A 23 12.81 -22.33 6.17
CA ALA A 23 13.91 -23.25 5.85
C ALA A 23 15.00 -22.60 4.98
N THR A 24 14.75 -21.41 4.42
CA THR A 24 15.69 -20.68 3.56
C THR A 24 16.43 -19.58 4.34
N PRO A 25 17.72 -19.32 4.03
CA PRO A 25 18.50 -18.28 4.71
C PRO A 25 17.86 -16.89 4.58
N GLN A 26 17.93 -16.06 5.64
CA GLN A 26 17.18 -14.79 5.72
C GLN A 26 17.48 -13.79 4.60
N ASN A 27 18.71 -13.76 4.10
CA ASN A 27 19.17 -12.79 3.10
C ASN A 27 19.41 -13.44 1.73
N SER A 28 18.67 -14.50 1.41
CA SER A 28 18.81 -15.25 0.18
C SER A 28 17.71 -14.88 -0.81
N LYS A 29 18.00 -14.94 -2.12
CA LYS A 29 16.97 -14.74 -3.16
C LYS A 29 15.89 -15.81 -3.06
N GLU A 30 16.27 -17.01 -2.61
CA GLU A 30 15.43 -18.17 -2.39
C GLU A 30 14.34 -17.90 -1.35
N ARG A 31 14.63 -17.03 -0.37
CA ARG A 31 13.63 -16.61 0.62
C ARG A 31 12.59 -15.67 0.04
N LEU A 32 12.99 -14.74 -0.83
CA LEU A 32 12.05 -13.88 -1.54
C LEU A 32 11.14 -14.72 -2.45
N ILE A 33 11.73 -15.63 -3.22
CA ILE A 33 10.99 -16.61 -4.05
C ILE A 33 10.04 -17.44 -3.17
N GLY A 34 10.51 -17.93 -2.03
CA GLY A 34 9.68 -18.67 -1.08
C GLY A 34 8.51 -17.85 -0.51
N MET A 35 8.70 -16.54 -0.28
CA MET A 35 7.64 -15.65 0.19
C MET A 35 6.59 -15.40 -0.90
N LEU A 36 7.01 -15.23 -2.15
CA LEU A 36 6.12 -15.11 -3.32
C LEU A 36 5.33 -16.41 -3.55
N ALA A 37 6.01 -17.56 -3.55
CA ALA A 37 5.36 -18.86 -3.63
C ALA A 37 4.34 -19.07 -2.49
N TYR A 38 4.61 -18.54 -1.30
CA TYR A 38 3.69 -18.62 -0.17
C TYR A 38 2.49 -17.67 -0.30
N SER A 39 2.65 -16.49 -0.94
CA SER A 39 1.49 -15.64 -1.25
C SER A 39 0.55 -16.32 -2.24
N ASP A 40 1.11 -16.95 -3.27
CA ASP A 40 0.32 -17.65 -4.29
C ASP A 40 -0.45 -18.82 -3.67
N TYR A 41 0.21 -19.61 -2.81
CA TYR A 41 -0.46 -20.62 -2.02
C TYR A 41 -1.64 -20.07 -1.20
N LYS A 42 -1.47 -18.90 -0.54
CA LYS A 42 -2.54 -18.31 0.28
C LYS A 42 -3.72 -17.88 -0.57
N GLU A 43 -3.45 -17.34 -1.75
CA GLU A 43 -4.48 -16.98 -2.72
C GLU A 43 -5.23 -18.22 -3.20
N GLU A 44 -4.52 -19.28 -3.63
CA GLU A 44 -5.14 -20.56 -4.03
C GLU A 44 -6.01 -21.13 -2.91
N LYS A 45 -5.52 -21.13 -1.67
CA LYS A 45 -6.27 -21.58 -0.49
C LYS A 45 -7.53 -20.75 -0.27
N TYR A 46 -7.44 -19.44 -0.43
CA TYR A 46 -8.59 -18.54 -0.26
C TYR A 46 -9.65 -18.82 -1.34
N GLN A 47 -9.24 -18.88 -2.61
CA GLN A 47 -10.13 -19.16 -3.73
C GLN A 47 -10.78 -20.55 -3.59
N TRP A 48 -10.01 -21.57 -3.21
CA TRP A 48 -10.52 -22.90 -2.94
C TRP A 48 -11.57 -22.90 -1.82
N LYS A 49 -11.33 -22.17 -0.72
CA LYS A 49 -12.32 -22.05 0.36
C LYS A 49 -13.61 -21.38 -0.10
N GLU A 50 -13.53 -20.32 -0.90
CA GLU A 50 -14.71 -19.67 -1.49
C GLU A 50 -15.50 -20.63 -2.39
N GLN A 51 -14.82 -21.39 -3.25
CA GLN A 51 -15.45 -22.38 -4.12
C GLN A 51 -16.10 -23.51 -3.32
N TYR A 52 -15.41 -24.01 -2.29
CA TYR A 52 -15.93 -25.07 -1.42
C TYR A 52 -17.20 -24.62 -0.69
N ARG A 53 -17.20 -23.40 -0.12
CA ARG A 53 -18.37 -22.82 0.55
C ARG A 53 -19.58 -22.76 -0.39
N LYS A 54 -19.37 -22.27 -1.62
CA LYS A 54 -20.43 -22.16 -2.63
C LYS A 54 -20.95 -23.53 -3.07
N ALA A 55 -20.07 -24.50 -3.28
CA ALA A 55 -20.45 -25.83 -3.76
C ALA A 55 -21.19 -26.67 -2.72
N ASN A 56 -20.82 -26.53 -1.44
CA ASN A 56 -21.38 -27.33 -0.35
C ASN A 56 -22.42 -26.57 0.48
N SER A 57 -22.71 -25.31 0.13
CA SER A 57 -23.63 -24.43 0.86
C SER A 57 -23.31 -24.35 2.36
N VAL A 58 -22.03 -24.16 2.69
CA VAL A 58 -21.54 -24.03 4.08
C VAL A 58 -20.92 -22.65 4.31
N ASP A 59 -21.18 -22.05 5.47
CA ASP A 59 -20.56 -20.77 5.85
C ASP A 59 -19.10 -20.94 6.29
N MET A 60 -18.77 -22.11 6.85
CA MET A 60 -17.41 -22.43 7.32
C MET A 60 -16.94 -23.74 6.69
N VAL A 61 -15.71 -23.73 6.17
CA VAL A 61 -15.08 -24.93 5.60
C VAL A 61 -14.58 -25.81 6.76
N PRO A 62 -15.01 -27.08 6.84
CA PRO A 62 -14.57 -28.00 7.89
C PRO A 62 -13.05 -28.18 7.92
N SER A 63 -12.48 -28.40 9.11
CA SER A 63 -11.04 -28.62 9.28
C SER A 63 -10.53 -29.82 8.48
N GLU A 64 -11.30 -30.90 8.41
CA GLU A 64 -11.00 -32.10 7.63
C GLU A 64 -10.83 -31.81 6.13
N ALA A 65 -11.72 -31.00 5.55
CA ALA A 65 -11.62 -30.59 4.16
C ALA A 65 -10.36 -29.72 3.91
N VAL A 66 -10.01 -28.86 4.87
CA VAL A 66 -8.76 -28.08 4.80
C VAL A 66 -7.54 -28.99 4.88
N GLN A 67 -7.56 -30.03 5.70
CA GLN A 67 -6.47 -31.01 5.77
C GLN A 67 -6.33 -31.78 4.45
N ALA A 68 -7.44 -32.21 3.85
CA ALA A 68 -7.44 -32.86 2.54
C ALA A 68 -6.84 -31.95 1.44
N PHE A 69 -7.16 -30.66 1.47
CA PHE A 69 -6.53 -29.68 0.59
C PHE A 69 -5.03 -29.56 0.82
N LEU A 70 -4.57 -29.55 2.08
CA LEU A 70 -3.14 -29.50 2.41
C LEU A 70 -2.37 -30.73 1.94
N LEU A 71 -2.98 -31.92 1.94
CA LEU A 71 -2.36 -33.15 1.43
C LEU A 71 -2.02 -33.07 -0.06
N ALA A 72 -2.71 -32.22 -0.83
CA ALA A 72 -2.39 -31.98 -2.24
C ALA A 72 -1.09 -31.18 -2.43
N TYR A 73 -0.55 -30.54 -1.38
CA TYR A 73 0.72 -29.80 -1.43
C TYR A 73 1.88 -30.67 -0.98
N HIS A 74 2.16 -31.71 -1.77
CA HIS A 74 3.38 -32.50 -1.68
C HIS A 74 4.59 -31.72 -2.20
N ASP A 75 5.80 -32.20 -1.93
CA ASP A 75 7.04 -31.48 -2.22
C ASP A 75 7.15 -31.06 -3.70
N GLY A 76 6.77 -31.93 -4.66
CA GLY A 76 6.74 -31.55 -6.08
C GLY A 76 5.79 -30.38 -6.44
N LYS A 77 4.66 -30.20 -5.73
CA LYS A 77 3.78 -29.03 -5.93
C LYS A 77 4.40 -27.77 -5.32
N LEU A 78 5.13 -27.91 -4.21
CA LEU A 78 5.85 -26.80 -3.58
C LEU A 78 7.03 -26.33 -4.45
N ASP A 79 7.73 -27.27 -5.09
CA ASP A 79 8.79 -26.93 -6.05
C ASP A 79 8.21 -26.23 -7.28
N LYS A 80 7.04 -26.66 -7.75
CA LYS A 80 6.33 -25.95 -8.82
C LYS A 80 6.01 -24.51 -8.42
N LEU A 81 5.40 -24.29 -7.25
CA LEU A 81 5.11 -22.94 -6.77
C LEU A 81 6.37 -22.06 -6.67
N ARG A 82 7.50 -22.65 -6.28
CA ARG A 82 8.78 -21.93 -6.23
C ARG A 82 9.27 -21.55 -7.63
N ASN A 83 9.21 -22.48 -8.58
CA ASN A 83 9.63 -22.23 -9.95
C ASN A 83 8.75 -21.17 -10.61
N ASP A 84 7.42 -21.26 -10.44
CA ASP A 84 6.46 -20.29 -10.97
C ASP A 84 6.72 -18.88 -10.38
N ALA A 85 6.98 -18.81 -9.07
CA ALA A 85 7.33 -17.55 -8.40
C ALA A 85 8.70 -16.99 -8.83
N GLU A 86 9.69 -17.85 -9.08
CA GLU A 86 10.99 -17.45 -9.62
C GLU A 86 10.86 -16.90 -11.04
N GLU A 87 10.09 -17.56 -11.91
CA GLU A 87 9.79 -17.08 -13.27
C GLU A 87 9.12 -15.71 -13.24
N MET A 88 8.08 -15.55 -12.42
CA MET A 88 7.38 -14.26 -12.27
C MET A 88 8.33 -13.15 -11.81
N LEU A 89 9.24 -13.46 -10.88
CA LEU A 89 10.24 -12.51 -10.40
C LEU A 89 11.22 -12.10 -11.51
N TYR A 90 11.67 -13.04 -12.36
CA TYR A 90 12.53 -12.73 -13.49
C TYR A 90 11.81 -11.87 -14.53
N VAL A 91 10.57 -12.21 -14.90
CA VAL A 91 9.77 -11.42 -15.85
C VAL A 91 9.55 -10.00 -15.32
N PHE A 92 9.24 -9.86 -14.03
CA PHE A 92 9.12 -8.56 -13.39
C PHE A 92 10.45 -7.78 -13.43
N ALA A 93 11.57 -8.42 -13.12
CA ALA A 93 12.89 -7.79 -13.12
C ALA A 93 13.29 -7.33 -14.53
N GLU A 94 13.00 -8.13 -15.55
CA GLU A 94 13.22 -7.78 -16.96
C GLU A 94 12.36 -6.56 -17.36
N HIS A 95 11.07 -6.59 -17.06
CA HIS A 95 10.17 -5.49 -17.37
C HIS A 95 10.58 -4.18 -16.65
N TYR A 96 10.99 -4.31 -15.39
CA TYR A 96 11.51 -3.18 -14.62
C TYR A 96 12.80 -2.62 -15.23
N ALA A 97 13.76 -3.48 -15.58
CA ALA A 97 15.02 -3.07 -16.20
C ALA A 97 14.80 -2.39 -17.54
N GLU A 98 13.87 -2.88 -18.36
CA GLU A 98 13.47 -2.22 -19.60
C GLU A 98 12.87 -0.83 -19.37
N GLY A 99 11.99 -0.71 -18.37
CA GLY A 99 11.35 0.57 -18.01
C GLY A 99 12.39 1.61 -17.60
N VAL A 100 13.32 1.23 -16.71
CA VAL A 100 14.43 2.10 -16.28
C VAL A 100 15.33 2.47 -17.46
N SER A 101 15.65 1.54 -18.35
CA SER A 101 16.49 1.80 -19.53
C SER A 101 15.83 2.76 -20.52
N LYS A 102 14.52 2.60 -20.78
CA LYS A 102 13.72 3.52 -21.60
C LYS A 102 13.67 4.92 -20.99
N GLU A 103 13.49 5.03 -19.68
CA GLU A 103 13.47 6.31 -18.98
C GLU A 103 14.84 7.01 -18.98
N ALA A 104 15.92 6.28 -18.70
CA ALA A 104 17.28 6.78 -18.75
C ALA A 104 17.65 7.26 -20.18
N SER A 105 17.25 6.51 -21.20
CA SER A 105 17.45 6.89 -22.62
C SER A 105 16.68 8.16 -22.98
N ARG A 106 15.44 8.30 -22.51
CA ARG A 106 14.62 9.51 -22.71
C ARG A 106 15.20 10.73 -22.01
N LEU A 107 15.72 10.57 -20.80
CA LEU A 107 16.41 11.64 -20.07
C LEU A 107 17.67 12.10 -20.79
N ALA A 108 18.50 11.17 -21.27
CA ALA A 108 19.70 11.49 -22.04
C ALA A 108 19.37 12.24 -23.34
N LEU A 109 18.31 11.84 -24.05
CA LEU A 109 17.84 12.52 -25.26
C LEU A 109 17.36 13.95 -24.96
N ASN A 110 16.58 14.13 -23.89
CA ASN A 110 16.11 15.44 -23.46
C ASN A 110 17.26 16.36 -23.04
N ASP A 111 18.27 15.84 -22.33
CA ASP A 111 19.44 16.63 -21.94
C ASP A 111 20.29 17.03 -23.16
N ALA A 112 20.45 16.12 -24.13
CA ALA A 112 21.10 16.43 -25.41
C ALA A 112 20.35 17.53 -26.18
N LEU A 113 19.03 17.45 -26.26
CA LEU A 113 18.18 18.47 -26.88
C LEU A 113 18.24 19.81 -26.13
N LEU A 114 18.19 19.80 -24.80
CA LEU A 114 18.31 21.01 -23.99
C LEU A 114 19.69 21.66 -24.13
N LYS A 115 20.74 20.85 -24.24
CA LYS A 115 22.10 21.32 -24.51
C LYS A 115 22.21 21.94 -25.90
N GLU A 116 21.61 21.33 -26.92
CA GLU A 116 21.56 21.89 -28.27
C GLU A 116 20.77 23.20 -28.32
N ILE A 117 19.58 23.24 -27.72
CA ILE A 117 18.75 24.45 -27.60
C ILE A 117 19.51 25.56 -26.85
N ARG A 118 20.20 25.25 -25.74
CA ARG A 118 21.01 26.23 -25.00
C ARG A 118 22.17 26.75 -25.85
N THR A 119 22.81 25.88 -26.62
CA THR A 119 23.93 26.26 -27.51
C THR A 119 23.44 27.14 -28.66
N HIS A 120 22.28 26.84 -29.23
CA HIS A 120 21.64 27.63 -30.29
C HIS A 120 21.10 28.97 -29.76
N ASN A 121 20.47 28.99 -28.58
CA ASN A 121 20.00 30.22 -27.94
C ASN A 121 21.16 31.13 -27.53
N ASN A 122 22.26 30.61 -26.98
CA ASN A 122 23.41 31.44 -26.61
C ASN A 122 24.06 32.15 -27.82
N ARG A 123 24.04 31.53 -29.00
CA ARG A 123 24.51 32.17 -30.25
C ARG A 123 23.58 33.30 -30.73
N ASN A 124 22.27 33.19 -30.49
CA ASN A 124 21.28 34.19 -30.90
C ASN A 124 21.05 35.31 -29.85
N TYR A 125 21.17 35.01 -28.55
CA TYR A 125 20.92 35.97 -27.47
C TYR A 125 21.93 37.13 -27.42
N ALA A 126 23.19 36.90 -27.81
CA ALA A 126 24.21 37.95 -27.87
C ALA A 126 23.92 39.00 -28.98
N GLY A 127 23.31 38.58 -30.08
CA GLY A 127 22.95 39.47 -31.21
C GLY A 127 21.66 40.25 -31.00
N ILE A 128 20.70 39.69 -30.24
CA ILE A 128 19.36 40.27 -30.04
C ILE A 128 19.31 41.19 -28.81
N LYS A 129 20.07 40.89 -27.74
CA LYS A 129 20.12 41.72 -26.51
C LYS A 129 20.61 43.16 -26.77
N LYS A 130 21.45 43.36 -27.79
CA LYS A 130 21.90 44.70 -28.23
C LYS A 130 20.84 45.51 -28.99
N ARG A 131 19.84 44.86 -29.59
CA ARG A 131 18.83 45.55 -30.44
C ARG A 131 17.52 45.86 -29.73
N ASN A 132 17.13 45.10 -28.70
CA ASN A 132 15.77 45.17 -28.14
C ASN A 132 15.71 45.46 -26.63
N ALA A 133 16.66 46.23 -26.08
CA ALA A 133 16.70 46.59 -24.66
C ALA A 133 15.42 47.31 -24.17
N SER A 134 14.71 48.02 -25.06
CA SER A 134 13.45 48.71 -24.75
C SER A 134 12.23 47.79 -24.67
N VAL A 135 12.24 46.62 -25.32
CA VAL A 135 11.10 45.69 -25.37
C VAL A 135 11.09 44.76 -24.15
N VAL A 136 12.27 44.37 -23.65
CA VAL A 136 12.43 43.53 -22.45
C VAL A 136 11.91 44.25 -21.19
N MET A 137 12.11 45.57 -21.10
CA MET A 137 11.66 46.39 -19.97
C MET A 137 10.11 46.52 -19.90
N GLN A 138 9.40 46.32 -21.02
CA GLN A 138 7.93 46.25 -21.03
C GLN A 138 7.39 44.87 -20.64
N LEU A 139 8.11 43.79 -20.96
CA LEU A 139 7.71 42.41 -20.63
C LEU A 139 7.86 42.08 -19.14
N GLU A 140 8.88 42.62 -18.45
CA GLU A 140 9.04 42.48 -17.00
C GLU A 140 7.85 43.07 -16.22
N LYS A 141 7.17 44.07 -16.78
CA LYS A 141 6.01 44.72 -16.15
C LYS A 141 4.71 43.92 -16.30
N SER A 142 4.69 42.90 -17.17
CA SER A 142 3.50 42.07 -17.47
C SER A 142 3.64 40.61 -17.01
N TYR A 143 4.79 40.20 -16.47
CA TYR A 143 4.95 38.87 -15.88
C TYR A 143 4.45 38.87 -14.42
N ASP A 144 3.13 38.93 -14.26
CA ASP A 144 2.49 38.64 -12.99
C ASP A 144 2.53 37.12 -12.78
N GLY A 145 3.55 36.67 -12.05
CA GLY A 145 4.00 35.28 -12.02
C GLY A 145 2.98 34.26 -11.51
N TRP A 146 3.17 33.02 -11.97
CA TRP A 146 2.53 31.75 -11.55
C TRP A 146 2.19 31.70 -10.05
N TRP A 147 3.01 32.29 -9.19
CA TRP A 147 2.76 32.42 -7.74
C TRP A 147 1.41 33.02 -7.36
N LYS A 148 0.89 34.02 -8.09
CA LYS A 148 -0.45 34.59 -7.83
C LYS A 148 -1.59 33.64 -8.22
N ALA A 149 -1.38 32.79 -9.23
CA ALA A 149 -2.35 31.76 -9.63
C ALA A 149 -2.35 30.57 -8.65
N GLY A 150 -1.18 30.16 -8.15
CA GLY A 150 -1.05 29.11 -7.13
C GLY A 150 -1.70 29.49 -5.79
N PHE A 151 -1.57 30.75 -5.37
CA PHE A 151 -2.18 31.22 -4.12
C PHE A 151 -3.71 31.26 -4.17
N LYS A 152 -4.29 31.60 -5.34
CA LYS A 152 -5.75 31.58 -5.55
C LYS A 152 -6.31 30.15 -5.58
N GLY A 153 -5.56 29.19 -6.12
CA GLY A 153 -5.96 27.78 -6.15
C GLY A 153 -5.97 27.14 -4.76
N ALA A 154 -4.94 27.39 -3.95
CA ALA A 154 -4.82 26.82 -2.60
C ALA A 154 -5.90 27.34 -1.63
N LEU A 155 -6.35 28.59 -1.80
CA LEU A 155 -7.44 29.20 -1.03
C LEU A 155 -8.82 28.57 -1.33
N GLY A 156 -9.08 28.16 -2.58
CA GLY A 156 -10.33 27.49 -2.93
C GLY A 156 -10.44 26.09 -2.32
N SER A 157 -9.36 25.31 -2.35
CA SER A 157 -9.34 23.96 -1.78
C SER A 157 -9.44 23.93 -0.26
N SER A 158 -8.86 24.92 0.44
CA SER A 158 -8.94 24.99 1.90
C SER A 158 -10.35 25.36 2.39
N ILE A 159 -11.05 26.26 1.69
CA ILE A 159 -12.44 26.62 2.00
C ILE A 159 -13.37 25.42 1.79
N PHE A 160 -13.19 24.67 0.69
CA PHE A 160 -13.98 23.46 0.42
C PHE A 160 -13.73 22.38 1.48
N ALA A 161 -12.48 22.11 1.82
CA ALA A 161 -12.13 21.12 2.85
C ALA A 161 -12.69 21.50 4.23
N PHE A 162 -12.66 22.77 4.59
CA PHE A 162 -13.25 23.27 5.83
C PHE A 162 -14.78 23.12 5.83
N GLY A 163 -15.45 23.47 4.72
CA GLY A 163 -16.90 23.28 4.58
C GLY A 163 -17.33 21.82 4.68
N ALA A 164 -16.60 20.91 4.04
CA ALA A 164 -16.84 19.47 4.12
C ALA A 164 -16.67 18.93 5.55
N LEU A 165 -15.67 19.44 6.29
CA LEU A 165 -15.44 19.06 7.69
C LEU A 165 -16.59 19.52 8.59
N VAL A 166 -17.07 20.76 8.43
CA VAL A 166 -18.22 21.27 9.19
C VAL A 166 -19.49 20.48 8.88
N ALA A 167 -19.76 20.18 7.61
CA ALA A 167 -20.90 19.36 7.21
C ALA A 167 -20.84 17.94 7.78
N SER A 168 -19.65 17.34 7.81
CA SER A 168 -19.39 16.03 8.42
C SER A 168 -19.69 16.03 9.92
N ILE A 169 -19.23 17.05 10.66
CA ILE A 169 -19.52 17.21 12.09
C ILE A 169 -21.03 17.40 12.33
N LEU A 170 -21.70 18.23 11.53
CA LEU A 170 -23.15 18.45 11.67
C LEU A 170 -23.95 17.17 11.38
N PHE A 171 -23.59 16.42 10.33
CA PHE A 171 -24.22 15.13 10.02
C PHE A 171 -24.01 14.10 11.14
N SER A 172 -22.83 14.11 11.75
CA SER A 172 -22.48 13.28 12.90
C SER A 172 -23.27 13.64 14.16
N ILE A 173 -23.54 14.93 14.40
CA ILE A 173 -24.38 15.38 15.54
C ILE A 173 -25.85 15.01 15.30
N ALA A 174 -26.34 15.14 14.06
CA ALA A 174 -27.71 14.82 13.70
C ALA A 174 -28.01 13.30 13.74
N ASN A 175 -27.03 12.45 13.43
CA ASN A 175 -27.17 10.99 13.44
C ASN A 175 -26.10 10.32 14.34
N PRO A 176 -26.20 10.49 15.67
CA PRO A 176 -25.17 10.10 16.63
C PRO A 176 -24.95 8.59 16.75
N ASP A 177 -25.93 7.78 16.36
CA ASP A 177 -25.90 6.32 16.52
C ASP A 177 -25.23 5.59 15.36
N THR A 178 -24.87 6.31 14.29
CA THR A 178 -24.11 5.74 13.17
C THR A 178 -22.65 5.48 13.59
N ASN A 179 -22.00 4.50 12.95
CA ASN A 179 -20.58 4.20 13.19
C ASN A 179 -19.68 5.44 13.00
N TYR A 180 -20.04 6.30 12.06
CA TYR A 180 -19.35 7.57 11.82
C TYR A 180 -19.63 8.60 12.95
N GLY A 181 -20.87 8.65 13.43
CA GLY A 181 -21.28 9.47 14.58
C GLY A 181 -20.51 9.18 15.86
N ARG A 182 -20.30 7.89 16.15
CA ARG A 182 -19.54 7.43 17.32
C ARG A 182 -18.05 7.76 17.21
N LEU A 183 -17.45 7.63 16.02
CA LEU A 183 -16.05 7.97 15.78
C LEU A 183 -15.78 9.47 16.00
N VAL A 184 -16.66 10.34 15.51
CA VAL A 184 -16.52 11.79 15.69
C VAL A 184 -16.71 12.19 17.15
N LYS A 185 -17.66 11.58 17.88
CA LYS A 185 -17.81 11.76 19.33
C LYS A 185 -16.57 11.31 20.11
N PHE A 186 -15.90 10.25 19.66
CA PHE A 186 -14.62 9.80 20.21
C PHE A 186 -13.51 10.85 20.01
N VAL A 187 -13.38 11.41 18.81
CA VAL A 187 -12.36 12.45 18.51
C VAL A 187 -12.60 13.75 19.29
N ILE A 188 -13.87 14.13 19.49
CA ILE A 188 -14.26 15.34 20.23
C ILE A 188 -14.21 15.13 21.76
N GLY A 189 -14.01 13.90 22.24
CA GLY A 189 -13.78 13.59 23.66
C GLY A 189 -15.03 13.66 24.54
N GLN A 190 -16.23 13.52 23.97
CA GLN A 190 -17.50 13.67 24.70
C GLN A 190 -18.02 12.38 25.37
N GLN A 191 -17.29 11.27 25.30
CA GLN A 191 -17.66 10.05 26.02
C GLN A 191 -16.55 9.63 26.96
N GLU A 192 -16.85 9.68 28.26
CA GLU A 192 -16.07 8.99 29.29
C GLU A 192 -16.34 7.50 29.14
N PHE A 193 -15.41 6.79 28.50
CA PHE A 193 -15.40 5.34 28.54
C PHE A 193 -14.40 4.87 29.59
N LEU A 194 -14.88 4.00 30.48
CA LEU A 194 -14.04 3.25 31.39
C LEU A 194 -13.12 2.36 30.55
N ILE A 195 -11.82 2.70 30.50
CA ILE A 195 -10.82 1.83 29.87
C ILE A 195 -10.66 0.63 30.80
N LEU A 196 -11.46 -0.42 30.57
CA LEU A 196 -11.34 -1.69 31.29
C LEU A 196 -10.03 -2.35 30.86
N HIS A 197 -9.16 -2.60 31.83
CA HIS A 197 -7.91 -3.30 31.56
C HIS A 197 -8.23 -4.72 31.06
N LYS A 198 -7.35 -5.32 30.24
CA LYS A 198 -7.59 -6.67 29.66
C LYS A 198 -7.93 -7.76 30.68
N ASN A 199 -7.58 -7.54 31.95
CA ASN A 199 -7.81 -8.48 33.06
C ASN A 199 -8.99 -8.08 33.95
N ASP A 200 -9.78 -7.08 33.57
CA ASP A 200 -10.93 -6.61 34.34
C ASP A 200 -12.04 -7.67 34.33
N CYS A 201 -12.52 -8.04 35.51
CA CYS A 201 -13.50 -9.11 35.70
C CYS A 201 -14.82 -8.84 34.94
N LYS A 202 -15.15 -7.57 34.65
CA LYS A 202 -16.34 -7.22 33.85
C LYS A 202 -16.29 -7.71 32.39
N LEU A 203 -15.12 -8.12 31.91
CA LEU A 203 -14.90 -8.65 30.56
C LEU A 203 -14.93 -10.19 30.51
N LYS A 204 -15.03 -10.88 31.65
CA LYS A 204 -15.05 -12.35 31.71
C LYS A 204 -16.48 -12.89 31.66
N SER A 205 -16.67 -13.99 30.93
CA SER A 205 -17.94 -14.71 30.84
C SER A 205 -18.32 -15.36 32.17
N ALA A 206 -19.63 -15.56 32.41
CA ALA A 206 -20.25 -15.95 33.68
C ALA A 206 -19.73 -17.24 34.36
N ASP A 207 -18.89 -18.03 33.69
CA ASP A 207 -18.35 -19.31 34.19
C ASP A 207 -16.94 -19.21 34.78
N GLU A 208 -16.29 -18.04 34.76
CA GLU A 208 -14.99 -17.84 35.43
C GLU A 208 -15.17 -17.15 36.79
N GLU A 209 -14.90 -17.86 37.88
CA GLU A 209 -14.82 -17.28 39.22
C GLU A 209 -13.70 -16.21 39.26
N CYS A 210 -14.11 -14.94 39.23
CA CYS A 210 -13.27 -13.82 39.60
C CYS A 210 -13.54 -13.52 41.08
N ILE A 211 -12.54 -13.69 41.94
CA ILE A 211 -12.59 -13.16 43.30
C ILE A 211 -12.26 -11.67 43.21
N GLU A 212 -13.17 -10.81 43.67
CA GLU A 212 -12.98 -9.35 43.75
C GLU A 212 -11.74 -8.94 44.55
#